data_AF-A0A078JG05-F1
#
_entry.id   AF-A0A078JG05-F1
#
_cell.length_a   1.000
_cell.length_b   1.000
_cell.length_c   1.000
_cell.angle_alpha   90.00
_cell.angle_beta   90.00
_cell.angle_gamma   90.00
#
_symmetry.space_group_name_H-M   'P 1'
#
loop_
_entity.id
_entity.type
_entity.pdbx_description
1 polymer ?
#
loop_
_entity_poly.entity_id
_entity_poly.type
_entity_poly.pdbx_seq_one_letter_code
_entity_poly.pdbx_strand_id
1 'polypeptide(L)'
;MVGAEGRVVGVDHIPQLVDMSIKNVEKSVAGSLLQKGSLSLHVGDGRKGWGEFAPYDAIHVGAAASEIPHALLDQLKPGGRMVIPVGTYFQELKVIDKSEDGSIKARTETSVRYVPLTSRVEQTGGF
;
A
#
# COMPACT_ATOMS: atom_id res chain seq x y z
N MET A 1 -7.22 13.76 3.33
CA MET A 1 -7.88 12.87 4.31
C MET A 1 -9.10 12.28 3.65
N VAL A 2 -9.49 11.07 4.04
CA VAL A 2 -10.72 10.43 3.57
C VAL A 2 -11.96 11.17 4.10
N GLY A 3 -13.09 11.03 3.40
CA GLY A 3 -14.38 11.59 3.86
C GLY A 3 -14.88 10.95 5.15
N ALA A 4 -16.05 11.39 5.64
CA ALA A 4 -16.61 10.93 6.92
C ALA A 4 -16.79 9.41 7.03
N GLU A 5 -17.07 8.73 5.92
CA GLU A 5 -17.24 7.27 5.84
C GLU A 5 -16.02 6.53 5.27
N GLY A 6 -14.96 7.26 4.93
CA GLY A 6 -13.81 6.65 4.30
C GLY A 6 -12.89 5.96 5.31
N ARG A 7 -12.10 5.01 4.80
CA ARG A 7 -11.14 4.24 5.60
C ARG A 7 -9.77 4.24 4.93
N VAL A 8 -8.72 4.23 5.76
CA VAL A 8 -7.32 4.05 5.36
C VAL A 8 -6.73 2.88 6.14
N VAL A 9 -6.03 2.01 5.44
CA VAL A 9 -5.33 0.85 6.00
C VAL A 9 -3.86 0.96 5.60
N GLY A 10 -2.96 1.03 6.58
CA GLY A 10 -1.52 0.94 6.38
C GLY A 10 -1.01 -0.44 6.75
N VAL A 11 -0.07 -0.97 5.97
CA VAL A 11 0.55 -2.28 6.21
C VAL A 11 2.06 -2.12 6.09
N ASP A 12 2.78 -2.58 7.11
CA ASP A 12 4.23 -2.67 7.09
C ASP A 12 4.66 -3.98 7.75
N HIS A 13 5.66 -4.66 7.20
CA HIS A 13 6.13 -5.93 7.74
C HIS A 13 7.13 -5.79 8.92
N ILE A 14 7.55 -4.57 9.26
CA ILE A 14 8.43 -4.29 10.41
C ILE A 14 7.60 -3.82 11.60
N PRO A 15 7.44 -4.66 12.66
CA PRO A 15 6.59 -4.33 13.81
C PRO A 15 6.95 -3.00 14.48
N GLN A 16 8.25 -2.70 14.61
CA GLN A 16 8.74 -1.48 15.24
C GLN A 16 8.35 -0.23 14.46
N LEU A 17 8.26 -0.31 13.13
CA LEU A 17 7.81 0.82 12.30
C LEU A 17 6.30 1.01 12.42
N VAL A 18 5.52 -0.07 12.50
CA VAL A 18 4.08 0.02 12.76
C VAL A 18 3.83 0.68 14.13
N ASP A 19 4.48 0.19 15.19
CA ASP A 19 4.34 0.77 16.54
C ASP A 19 4.73 2.24 16.58
N MET A 20 5.83 2.59 15.92
CA MET A 20 6.28 3.99 15.82
C MET A 20 5.28 4.83 15.03
N SER A 21 4.73 4.32 13.93
CA SER A 21 3.76 5.02 13.10
C SER A 21 2.46 5.30 13.86
N ILE A 22 1.96 4.34 14.66
CA ILE A 22 0.80 4.53 15.53
C ILE A 22 1.06 5.68 16.52
N LYS A 23 2.18 5.63 17.26
CA LYS A 23 2.56 6.68 18.23
C LYS A 23 2.73 8.05 17.56
N ASN A 24 3.23 8.09 16.33
CA ASN A 24 3.39 9.33 15.58
C ASN A 24 2.04 9.90 15.15
N VAL A 25 1.13 9.05 14.67
CA VAL A 25 -0.21 9.46 14.26
C VAL A 25 -1.05 9.92 15.46
N GLU A 26 -0.96 9.24 16.62
CA GLU A 26 -1.64 9.64 17.86
C GLU A 26 -1.30 11.07 18.30
N LYS A 27 -0.05 11.51 18.07
CA LYS A 27 0.42 12.86 18.38
C LYS A 27 0.03 13.91 17.33
N SER A 28 -0.58 13.49 16.23
CA SER A 28 -0.96 14.35 15.12
C SER A 28 -2.46 14.65 15.12
N VAL A 29 -2.90 15.56 14.25
CA VAL A 29 -4.33 15.83 14.01
C VAL A 29 -5.11 14.60 13.54
N ALA A 30 -4.42 13.58 13.00
CA ALA A 30 -5.03 12.33 12.56
C ALA A 30 -5.24 11.30 13.68
N GLY A 31 -4.81 11.57 14.93
CA GLY A 31 -4.98 10.64 16.05
C GLY A 31 -6.44 10.24 16.29
N SER A 32 -7.38 11.17 16.07
CA SER A 32 -8.83 10.89 16.16
C SER A 32 -9.32 9.87 15.13
N LEU A 33 -8.63 9.69 14.00
CA LEU A 33 -8.98 8.70 12.98
C LEU A 33 -8.62 7.27 13.41
N LEU A 34 -7.52 7.10 14.15
CA LEU A 34 -7.17 5.82 14.77
C LEU A 34 -8.25 5.42 15.79
N GLN A 35 -8.64 6.35 16.67
CA GLN A 35 -9.66 6.10 17.69
C GLN A 35 -11.02 5.73 17.08
N LYS A 36 -11.37 6.32 15.93
CA LYS A 36 -12.62 6.03 15.20
C LYS A 36 -12.53 4.77 14.33
N GLY A 37 -11.34 4.20 14.12
CA GLY A 37 -11.13 3.05 13.23
C GLY A 37 -11.24 3.39 11.73
N SER A 38 -11.28 4.66 11.35
CA SER A 38 -11.18 5.10 9.95
C SER A 38 -9.73 5.14 9.46
N LEU A 39 -8.76 5.06 10.36
CA LEU A 39 -7.37 4.74 10.07
C LEU A 39 -6.96 3.51 10.89
N SER A 40 -6.30 2.55 10.28
CA SER A 40 -5.69 1.40 10.97
C SER A 40 -4.34 1.07 10.35
N LEU A 41 -3.39 0.63 11.19
CA LEU A 41 -2.01 0.33 10.80
C LEU A 41 -1.67 -1.06 11.31
N HIS A 42 -1.22 -1.94 10.41
CA HIS A 42 -1.09 -3.37 10.67
C HIS A 42 0.30 -3.88 10.37
N VAL A 43 0.74 -4.84 11.18
CA VAL A 43 1.93 -5.64 10.88
C VAL A 43 1.53 -6.73 9.89
N GLY A 44 2.12 -6.71 8.69
CA GLY A 44 1.79 -7.69 7.66
C GLY A 44 2.66 -7.60 6.42
N ASP A 45 2.58 -8.63 5.58
CA ASP A 45 3.27 -8.64 4.29
C ASP A 45 2.46 -7.85 3.26
N GLY A 46 2.87 -6.60 2.99
CA GLY A 46 2.19 -5.71 2.05
C GLY A 46 2.07 -6.25 0.63
N ARG A 47 2.89 -7.24 0.23
CA ARG A 47 2.76 -7.92 -1.08
C ARG A 47 1.45 -8.71 -1.20
N LYS A 48 0.86 -9.09 -0.07
CA LYS A 48 -0.42 -9.79 0.03
C LYS A 48 -1.61 -8.83 0.21
N GLY A 49 -1.36 -7.52 0.31
CA GLY A 49 -2.37 -6.53 0.65
C GLY A 49 -2.97 -6.75 2.05
N TRP A 50 -4.20 -6.29 2.24
CA TRP A 50 -4.98 -6.48 3.46
C TRP A 50 -6.42 -6.84 3.11
N GLY A 51 -6.73 -8.13 3.07
CA GLY A 51 -8.01 -8.63 2.56
C GLY A 51 -9.24 -8.25 3.39
N GLU A 52 -9.08 -7.98 4.69
CA GLU A 52 -10.21 -7.76 5.62
C GLU A 52 -11.10 -6.57 5.24
N PHE A 53 -10.51 -5.54 4.61
CA PHE A 53 -11.23 -4.34 4.16
C PHE A 53 -11.19 -4.14 2.65
N ALA A 54 -10.73 -5.16 1.91
CA ALA A 54 -10.87 -5.17 0.47
C ALA A 54 -12.36 -5.26 0.08
N PRO A 55 -12.75 -4.76 -1.10
CA PRO A 55 -11.88 -4.12 -2.09
C PRO A 55 -11.63 -2.64 -1.79
N TYR A 56 -10.56 -2.07 -2.37
CA TYR A 56 -10.11 -0.69 -2.19
C TYR A 56 -10.35 0.19 -3.42
N ASP A 57 -10.77 1.44 -3.22
CA ASP A 57 -10.88 2.45 -4.28
C ASP A 57 -9.49 2.92 -4.75
N ALA A 58 -8.52 2.96 -3.84
CA ALA A 58 -7.15 3.35 -4.12
C ALA A 58 -6.15 2.47 -3.36
N ILE A 59 -5.06 2.08 -4.04
CA ILE A 59 -3.92 1.39 -3.43
C ILE A 59 -2.65 2.18 -3.74
N HIS A 60 -1.88 2.53 -2.73
CA HIS A 60 -0.55 3.11 -2.89
C HIS A 60 0.50 2.19 -2.29
N VAL A 61 1.55 1.93 -3.05
CA VAL A 61 2.68 1.11 -2.60
C VAL A 61 3.92 1.99 -2.52
N GLY A 62 4.43 2.17 -1.30
CA GLY A 62 5.60 3.00 -1.00
C GLY A 62 6.95 2.30 -1.15
N ALA A 63 7.02 1.18 -1.89
CA ALA A 63 8.21 0.38 -2.11
C ALA A 63 8.19 -0.26 -3.52
N ALA A 64 9.36 -0.46 -4.12
CA ALA A 64 9.49 -0.99 -5.47
C ALA A 64 9.31 -2.51 -5.49
N ALA A 65 8.25 -2.98 -6.15
CA ALA A 65 8.04 -4.40 -6.38
C ALA A 65 8.79 -4.85 -7.65
N SER A 66 9.33 -6.08 -7.67
CA SER A 66 9.92 -6.65 -8.88
C SER A 66 8.91 -6.79 -10.02
N GLU A 67 7.67 -7.09 -9.66
CA GLU A 67 6.50 -7.17 -10.52
C GLU A 67 5.26 -6.70 -9.75
N ILE A 68 4.16 -6.41 -10.45
CA ILE A 68 2.92 -5.96 -9.80
C ILE A 68 2.31 -7.14 -9.02
N PRO A 69 2.11 -7.05 -7.69
CA PRO A 69 1.54 -8.15 -6.94
C PRO A 69 0.07 -8.40 -7.30
N HIS A 70 -0.25 -9.63 -7.71
CA HIS A 70 -1.63 -10.02 -8.07
C HIS A 70 -2.63 -9.79 -6.94
N ALA A 71 -2.25 -10.05 -5.69
CA ALA A 71 -3.12 -9.83 -4.54
C ALA A 71 -3.62 -8.37 -4.43
N LEU A 72 -2.81 -7.40 -4.85
CA LEU A 72 -3.20 -5.99 -4.86
C LEU A 72 -4.15 -5.67 -6.02
N LEU A 73 -3.97 -6.30 -7.18
CA LEU A 73 -4.91 -6.19 -8.31
C LEU A 73 -6.29 -6.78 -7.97
N ASP A 74 -6.31 -7.89 -7.25
CA ASP A 74 -7.53 -8.57 -6.81
C ASP A 74 -8.29 -7.73 -5.78
N GLN A 75 -7.55 -7.08 -4.88
CA GLN A 75 -8.12 -6.20 -3.86
C GLN A 75 -8.48 -4.80 -4.37
N LEU A 76 -8.15 -4.45 -5.62
CA LEU A 76 -8.57 -3.19 -6.23
C LEU A 76 -10.03 -3.30 -6.72
N LYS A 77 -10.87 -2.32 -6.36
CA LYS A 77 -12.25 -2.22 -6.86
C LYS A 77 -12.28 -1.99 -8.38
N PRO A 78 -13.32 -2.46 -9.08
CA PRO A 78 -13.70 -1.85 -10.37
C PRO A 78 -13.85 -0.33 -10.19
N GLY A 79 -13.31 0.45 -11.13
CA GLY A 79 -13.18 1.91 -11.03
C GLY A 79 -11.99 2.38 -10.17
N GLY A 80 -11.30 1.47 -9.47
CA GLY A 80 -10.20 1.79 -8.57
C GLY A 80 -8.86 2.04 -9.26
N ARG A 81 -7.95 2.72 -8.55
CA ARG A 81 -6.59 3.03 -9.01
C ARG A 81 -5.51 2.54 -8.06
N MET A 82 -4.45 1.93 -8.61
CA MET A 82 -3.23 1.64 -7.89
C MET A 82 -2.05 2.45 -8.41
N VAL A 83 -1.19 2.92 -7.50
CA VAL A 83 0.10 3.58 -7.82
C VAL A 83 1.22 2.82 -7.14
N ILE A 84 2.13 2.26 -7.93
CA ILE A 84 3.18 1.34 -7.47
C ILE A 84 4.48 1.55 -8.26
N PRO A 85 5.64 1.70 -7.59
CA PRO A 85 6.95 1.59 -8.24
C PRO A 85 7.23 0.13 -8.62
N VAL A 86 7.62 -0.11 -9.87
CA VAL A 86 7.91 -1.46 -10.39
C VAL A 86 9.30 -1.49 -11.00
N GLY A 87 10.07 -2.52 -10.65
CA GLY A 87 11.40 -2.78 -11.15
C GLY A 87 12.42 -3.01 -10.03
N THR A 88 13.58 -3.57 -10.39
CA THR A 88 14.68 -3.83 -9.45
C THR A 88 15.74 -2.73 -9.54
N TYR A 89 16.53 -2.73 -10.61
CA TYR A 89 17.62 -1.77 -10.84
C TYR A 89 17.15 -0.50 -11.55
N PHE A 90 16.29 -0.61 -12.55
CA PHE A 90 15.56 0.52 -13.13
C PHE A 90 14.12 0.39 -12.69
N GLN A 91 13.57 1.47 -12.13
CA GLN A 91 12.23 1.48 -11.55
C GLN A 91 11.37 2.54 -12.22
N GLU A 92 10.14 2.16 -12.49
CA GLU A 92 9.12 3.02 -13.08
C GLU A 92 7.94 3.14 -12.11
N LEU A 93 7.43 4.34 -11.93
CA LEU A 93 6.18 4.56 -11.24
C LEU A 93 5.04 4.20 -12.19
N LYS A 94 4.33 3.12 -11.90
CA LYS A 94 3.19 2.66 -12.70
C LYS A 94 1.88 3.10 -12.05
N VAL A 95 0.96 3.56 -12.90
CA VAL A 95 -0.43 3.80 -12.54
C VAL A 95 -1.28 2.74 -13.21
N ILE A 96 -2.04 2.03 -12.37
CA ILE A 96 -2.91 0.94 -12.77
C ILE A 96 -4.35 1.36 -12.51
N ASP A 97 -5.17 1.36 -13.55
CA ASP A 97 -6.60 1.63 -13.48
C ASP A 97 -7.36 0.32 -13.74
N LYS A 98 -8.28 -0.05 -12.84
CA LYS A 98 -9.19 -1.18 -13.05
C LYS A 98 -10.52 -0.64 -13.54
N SER A 99 -10.89 -1.02 -14.76
CA SER A 99 -12.15 -0.59 -15.37
C SER A 99 -13.33 -1.27 -14.68
N GLU A 100 -14.54 -0.76 -14.89
CA GLU A 100 -15.78 -1.32 -14.32
C GLU A 100 -16.02 -2.78 -14.72
N ASP A 101 -15.56 -3.18 -15.92
CA ASP A 101 -15.63 -4.56 -16.42
C ASP A 101 -14.52 -5.48 -15.86
N GLY A 102 -13.68 -4.96 -14.94
CA GLY A 102 -12.56 -5.68 -14.33
C GLY A 102 -11.27 -5.67 -15.16
N SER A 103 -11.27 -5.12 -16.39
CA SER A 103 -10.07 -5.03 -17.21
C SER A 103 -9.05 -4.06 -16.64
N ILE A 104 -7.77 -4.40 -16.74
CA ILE A 104 -6.66 -3.63 -16.17
C ILE A 104 -5.97 -2.82 -17.27
N LYS A 105 -5.78 -1.52 -17.02
CA LYS A 105 -4.95 -0.64 -17.84
C LYS A 105 -3.77 -0.15 -17.02
N ALA A 106 -2.57 -0.42 -17.51
CA ALA A 106 -1.32 0.02 -16.88
C ALA A 106 -0.63 1.07 -17.75
N ARG A 107 -0.14 2.14 -17.14
CA ARG A 107 0.77 3.10 -17.79
C ARG A 107 1.95 3.40 -16.89
N THR A 108 3.08 3.72 -17.52
CA THR A 108 4.26 4.25 -16.85
C THR A 108 4.12 5.78 -16.79
N GLU A 109 4.26 6.35 -15.60
CA GLU A 109 4.17 7.79 -15.37
C GLU A 109 5.56 8.46 -15.45
N THR A 110 6.53 7.91 -14.71
CA THR A 110 7.90 8.45 -14.67
C THR A 110 8.89 7.44 -14.07
N SER A 111 10.19 7.67 -14.27
CA SER A 111 11.26 6.91 -13.60
C SER A 111 11.41 7.35 -12.15
N VAL A 112 11.63 6.40 -11.23
CA VAL A 112 11.75 6.67 -9.78
C VAL A 112 12.84 5.84 -9.12
N ARG A 113 13.06 6.06 -7.82
CA ARG A 113 13.93 5.25 -6.97
C ARG A 113 13.30 5.09 -5.58
N TYR A 114 12.89 3.86 -5.27
CA TYR A 114 12.27 3.43 -4.02
C TYR A 114 13.06 2.27 -3.41
N VAL A 115 12.88 2.07 -2.10
CA VAL A 115 13.35 0.87 -1.39
C VAL A 115 12.61 -0.38 -1.90
N PRO A 116 13.21 -1.58 -1.88
CA PRO A 116 12.55 -2.80 -2.38
C PRO A 116 11.34 -3.21 -1.55
N LEU A 117 10.26 -3.62 -2.22
CA LEU A 117 9.16 -4.37 -1.62
C LEU A 117 9.55 -5.84 -1.56
N THR A 118 10.11 -6.25 -0.43
CA THR A 118 10.77 -7.55 -0.25
C THR A 118 10.26 -8.28 0.99
N SER A 119 10.80 -9.45 1.30
CA SER A 119 10.49 -10.12 2.57
C SER A 119 11.14 -9.37 3.75
N ARG A 120 10.55 -9.52 4.94
CA ARG A 120 11.13 -8.96 6.17
C ARG A 120 12.58 -9.40 6.38
N VAL A 121 12.87 -10.68 6.13
CA VAL A 121 14.19 -11.29 6.30
C VAL A 121 15.22 -10.61 5.40
N GLU A 122 14.89 -10.40 4.12
CA GLU A 122 15.77 -9.71 3.18
C GLU A 122 16.00 -8.24 3.56
N GLN A 123 14.96 -7.54 4.04
CA GLN A 123 15.08 -6.15 4.45
C GLN A 123 15.94 -5.96 5.71
N THR A 124 15.87 -6.87 6.69
CA THR A 124 16.62 -6.77 7.95
C THR A 124 17.98 -7.46 7.92
N GLY A 125 18.35 -8.08 6.80
CA GLY A 125 19.63 -8.77 6.65
C GLY A 125 19.69 -10.15 7.33
N GLY A 126 18.54 -10.76 7.63
CA GLY A 126 18.45 -12.13 8.15
C GLY A 126 18.90 -12.35 9.60
N PHE A 127 19.05 -11.28 10.40
CA PHE A 127 19.32 -11.34 11.84
C PHE A 127 18.05 -11.22 12.68
#